data_AF-A0A9P9JMX0-F1
#
_entry.id   AF-A0A9P9JMX0-F1
#
_cell.length_a   1.000
_cell.length_b   1.000
_cell.length_c   1.000
_cell.angle_alpha   90.00
_cell.angle_beta   90.00
_cell.angle_gamma   90.00
#
_symmetry.space_group_name_H-M   'P 1'
#
loop_
_entity.id
_entity.type
_entity.pdbx_description
1 polymer ?
#
loop_
_entity_poly.entity_id
_entity_poly.type
_entity_poly.pdbx_seq_one_letter_code
_entity_poly.pdbx_strand_id
1 'polypeptide(L)'
;MASSKFVNTQYTSDQFVESSGAILFNLSGHTKQVCLLHFQPKDKPGEWLLAKGRRNCGESRGEAALREVREETGYPCHLYPVKIATRAPAPTDANHVPDVARSHAGITEPFMLTMRQLGGSSANIKLIWWFIAEVDSAEFRPANSEDQFTSHFMDCEEAVQRLTFKDDRDVLQRAISIVEAS
;
A
#
# COMPACT_ATOMS: atom_id res chain seq x y z
N MET A 1 -12.48 -25.65 -27.59
CA MET A 1 -11.99 -24.71 -26.56
C MET A 1 -10.55 -25.10 -26.24
N ALA A 2 -9.57 -24.24 -26.50
CA ALA A 2 -8.19 -24.50 -26.08
C ALA A 2 -8.09 -24.36 -24.56
N SER A 3 -7.49 -25.34 -23.88
CA SER A 3 -7.24 -25.27 -22.44
C SER A 3 -5.86 -24.68 -22.17
N SER A 4 -5.76 -23.73 -21.25
CA SER A 4 -4.47 -23.22 -20.77
C SER A 4 -3.67 -24.35 -20.13
N LYS A 5 -2.34 -24.32 -20.27
CA LYS A 5 -1.44 -25.21 -19.52
C LYS A 5 -1.37 -24.86 -18.03
N PHE A 6 -1.87 -23.69 -17.64
CA PHE A 6 -1.84 -23.18 -16.27
C PHE A 6 -3.22 -23.25 -15.62
N VAL A 7 -3.25 -23.49 -14.30
CA VAL A 7 -4.47 -23.39 -13.49
C VAL A 7 -4.88 -21.92 -13.45
N ASN A 8 -6.06 -21.62 -14.00
CA ASN A 8 -6.60 -20.27 -14.04
C ASN A 8 -7.77 -20.16 -13.07
N THR A 9 -7.78 -19.10 -12.26
CA THR A 9 -8.96 -18.67 -11.51
C THR A 9 -9.42 -17.33 -12.07
N GLN A 10 -10.73 -17.18 -12.28
CA GLN A 10 -11.32 -15.97 -12.84
C GLN A 10 -12.36 -15.43 -11.86
N TYR A 11 -12.38 -14.10 -11.72
CA TYR A 11 -13.31 -13.37 -10.87
C TYR A 11 -13.98 -12.28 -11.70
N THR A 12 -15.30 -12.21 -11.71
CA THR A 12 -16.05 -11.07 -12.26
C THR A 12 -15.92 -9.85 -11.34
N SER A 13 -16.25 -8.65 -11.82
CA SER A 13 -16.05 -7.39 -11.08
C SER A 13 -16.79 -7.32 -9.73
N ASP A 14 -17.86 -8.10 -9.57
CA ASP A 14 -18.64 -8.24 -8.34
C ASP A 14 -18.06 -9.28 -7.36
N GLN A 15 -17.09 -10.10 -7.82
CA GLN A 15 -16.45 -11.15 -7.03
C GLN A 15 -15.12 -10.71 -6.40
N PHE A 16 -14.68 -9.47 -6.63
CA PHE A 16 -13.49 -8.94 -5.97
C PHE A 16 -13.66 -7.52 -5.44
N VAL A 17 -12.92 -7.23 -4.38
CA VAL A 17 -12.74 -5.88 -3.85
C VAL A 17 -11.32 -5.44 -4.17
N GLU A 18 -11.19 -4.28 -4.81
CA GLU A 18 -9.90 -3.66 -5.07
C GLU A 18 -9.68 -2.48 -4.12
N SER A 19 -8.59 -2.57 -3.36
CA SER A 19 -8.13 -1.57 -2.42
C SER A 19 -6.74 -1.08 -2.79
N SER A 20 -6.42 0.15 -2.39
CA SER A 20 -5.06 0.70 -2.49
C SER A 20 -4.69 1.35 -1.16
N GLY A 21 -3.41 1.29 -0.82
CA GLY A 21 -2.85 1.92 0.38
C GLY A 21 -1.39 2.30 0.14
N ALA A 22 -0.82 3.08 1.05
CA ALA A 22 0.60 3.42 1.00
C ALA A 22 1.25 3.38 2.38
N ILE A 23 2.53 3.05 2.39
CA ILE A 23 3.39 3.30 3.54
C ILE A 23 3.80 4.77 3.48
N LEU A 24 3.25 5.56 4.41
CA LEU A 24 3.50 6.99 4.48
C LEU A 24 4.75 7.25 5.32
N PHE A 25 5.83 7.65 4.65
CA PHE A 25 7.09 8.03 5.28
C PHE A 25 7.16 9.52 5.58
N ASN A 26 7.92 9.87 6.61
CA ASN A 26 8.54 11.17 6.78
C ASN A 26 10.06 10.99 6.63
N LEU A 27 10.62 11.50 5.53
CA LEU A 27 12.05 11.37 5.20
C LEU A 27 12.82 12.69 5.37
N SER A 28 12.17 13.74 5.88
CA SER A 28 12.78 15.07 6.06
C SER A 28 13.77 15.16 7.23
N GLY A 29 13.65 14.27 8.21
CA GLY A 29 14.48 14.24 9.42
C GLY A 29 15.74 13.37 9.30
N HIS A 30 16.57 13.38 10.34
CA HIS A 30 17.74 12.49 10.45
C HIS A 30 17.35 11.01 10.57
N THR A 31 16.21 10.72 11.20
CA THR A 31 15.64 9.38 11.32
C THR A 31 14.41 9.27 10.43
N LYS A 32 14.32 8.17 9.67
CA LYS A 32 13.16 7.88 8.83
C LYS A 32 12.01 7.43 9.73
N GLN A 33 10.86 8.06 9.59
CA GLN A 33 9.66 7.71 10.34
C GLN A 33 8.57 7.20 9.39
N VAL A 34 7.64 6.41 9.92
CA VAL A 34 6.43 5.98 9.20
C VAL A 34 5.19 6.29 10.01
N CYS A 35 4.11 6.63 9.31
CA CYS A 35 2.82 6.89 9.92
C CYS A 35 2.00 5.59 10.01
N LEU A 36 1.59 5.24 11.23
CA LEU A 36 0.62 4.17 11.47
C LEU A 36 -0.73 4.75 11.93
N LEU A 37 -1.81 4.02 11.63
CA LEU A 37 -3.12 4.27 12.19
C LEU A 37 -3.30 3.45 13.46
N HIS A 38 -3.85 4.07 14.50
CA HIS A 38 -4.29 3.40 15.71
C HIS A 38 -5.82 3.50 15.81
N PHE A 39 -6.46 2.34 15.68
CA PHE A 39 -7.89 2.14 15.84
C PHE A 39 -8.17 1.68 17.27
N GLN A 40 -9.01 2.40 18.01
CA GLN A 40 -9.35 2.05 19.39
C GLN A 40 -10.85 1.79 19.56
N PRO A 41 -11.31 0.54 19.33
CA PRO A 41 -12.70 0.16 19.59
C PRO A 41 -13.01 0.18 21.10
N LYS A 42 -14.27 0.45 21.47
CA LYS A 42 -14.69 0.60 22.88
C LYS A 42 -14.44 -0.65 23.75
N ASP A 43 -14.63 -1.84 23.17
CA ASP A 43 -14.68 -3.11 23.93
C ASP A 43 -13.62 -4.12 23.47
N LYS A 44 -12.61 -3.70 22.70
CA LYS A 44 -11.53 -4.58 22.22
C LYS A 44 -10.17 -3.89 22.33
N PRO A 45 -9.05 -4.65 22.36
CA PRO A 45 -7.73 -4.07 22.24
C PRO A 45 -7.62 -3.20 20.99
N GLY A 46 -6.87 -2.10 21.10
CA GLY A 46 -6.57 -1.25 19.95
C GLY A 46 -5.76 -1.99 18.89
N GLU A 47 -6.00 -1.65 17.63
CA GLU A 47 -5.31 -2.21 16.47
C GLU A 47 -4.43 -1.15 15.82
N TRP A 48 -3.22 -1.55 15.44
CA TRP A 48 -2.27 -0.73 14.70
C TRP A 48 -2.23 -1.21 13.26
N LEU A 49 -2.54 -0.30 12.34
CA LEU A 49 -2.88 -0.59 10.96
C LEU A 49 -2.10 0.29 9.99
N LEU A 50 -1.92 -0.24 8.78
CA LEU A 50 -1.49 0.54 7.62
C LEU A 50 -2.70 1.22 6.95
N ALA A 51 -2.47 2.42 6.42
CA ALA A 51 -3.49 3.20 5.72
C ALA A 51 -3.82 2.59 4.35
N LYS A 52 -5.11 2.35 4.10
CA LYS A 52 -5.65 1.76 2.86
C LYS A 52 -7.18 1.87 2.86
N GLY A 53 -7.73 1.93 1.65
CA GLY A 53 -9.18 1.74 1.49
C GLY A 53 -9.57 1.33 0.09
N ARG A 54 -10.85 1.46 -0.24
CA ARG A 54 -11.41 0.92 -1.49
C ARG A 54 -11.19 1.92 -2.62
N ARG A 55 -10.81 1.42 -3.79
CA ARG A 55 -10.70 2.26 -4.98
C ARG A 55 -12.11 2.68 -5.45
N ASN A 56 -12.26 3.93 -5.84
CA ASN A 56 -13.47 4.43 -6.48
C ASN A 56 -13.54 4.03 -7.96
N CYS A 57 -14.74 4.06 -8.55
CA CYS A 57 -14.91 3.82 -9.99
C CYS A 57 -14.20 4.92 -10.80
N GLY A 58 -13.34 4.52 -11.75
CA GLY A 58 -12.59 5.44 -12.62
C GLY A 58 -11.32 6.03 -12.00
N GLU A 59 -11.06 5.79 -10.72
CA GLU A 59 -9.85 6.25 -10.01
C GLU A 59 -8.66 5.33 -10.31
N SER A 60 -7.45 5.88 -10.46
CA SER A 60 -6.24 5.06 -10.56
C SER A 60 -5.84 4.50 -9.18
N ARG A 61 -5.04 3.42 -9.17
CA ARG A 61 -4.58 2.82 -7.90
C ARG A 61 -3.72 3.77 -7.07
N GLY A 62 -2.90 4.59 -7.74
CA GLY A 62 -2.05 5.59 -7.09
C GLY A 62 -2.88 6.72 -6.48
N GLU A 63 -3.84 7.27 -7.22
CA GLU A 63 -4.77 8.29 -6.71
C GLU A 63 -5.56 7.78 -5.51
N ALA A 64 -6.05 6.53 -5.58
CA ALA A 64 -6.74 5.90 -4.46
C ALA A 64 -5.85 5.76 -3.23
N ALA A 65 -4.60 5.33 -3.40
CA ALA A 65 -3.66 5.22 -2.27
C ALA A 65 -3.42 6.58 -1.59
N LEU A 66 -3.22 7.65 -2.36
CA LEU A 66 -3.02 8.99 -1.84
C LEU A 66 -4.28 9.55 -1.14
N ARG A 67 -5.46 9.36 -1.75
CA ARG A 67 -6.74 9.76 -1.16
C ARG A 67 -6.97 9.07 0.18
N GLU A 68 -6.85 7.74 0.22
CA GLU A 68 -7.11 6.94 1.43
C GLU A 68 -6.12 7.29 2.55
N VAL A 69 -4.83 7.47 2.23
CA VAL A 69 -3.85 7.94 3.20
C VAL A 69 -4.24 9.31 3.75
N ARG A 70 -4.65 10.25 2.89
CA ARG A 70 -5.09 11.58 3.33
C ARG A 70 -6.35 11.51 4.20
N GLU A 71 -7.33 10.69 3.84
CA GLU A 71 -8.59 10.51 4.58
C GLU A 71 -8.36 9.88 5.97
N GLU A 72 -7.54 8.83 6.06
CA GLU A 72 -7.32 8.12 7.32
C GLU A 72 -6.27 8.80 8.22
N THR A 73 -5.20 9.36 7.65
CA THR A 73 -4.10 9.96 8.42
C THR A 73 -4.24 11.47 8.59
N GLY A 74 -5.00 12.14 7.72
CA GLY A 74 -5.12 13.59 7.68
C GLY A 74 -3.94 14.32 7.01
N TYR A 75 -2.91 13.60 6.54
CA TYR A 75 -1.72 14.21 5.95
C TYR A 75 -1.76 14.23 4.41
N PRO A 76 -1.50 15.38 3.77
CA PRO A 76 -1.22 15.42 2.34
C PRO A 76 0.13 14.74 2.06
N CYS A 77 0.20 14.03 0.95
CA CYS A 77 1.37 13.26 0.56
C CYS A 77 1.42 13.09 -0.97
N HIS A 78 2.59 12.68 -1.45
CA HIS A 78 2.82 12.31 -2.83
C HIS A 78 3.46 10.91 -2.91
N LEU A 79 3.34 10.25 -4.07
CA LEU A 79 4.01 8.98 -4.29
C LEU A 79 5.52 9.21 -4.35
N TYR A 80 6.27 8.48 -3.53
CA TYR A 80 7.71 8.63 -3.43
C TYR A 80 8.40 7.77 -4.51
N PRO A 81 9.19 8.36 -5.42
CA PRO A 81 9.87 7.60 -6.46
C PRO A 81 10.96 6.70 -5.86
N VAL A 82 10.91 5.40 -6.17
CA VAL A 82 11.84 4.39 -5.63
C VAL A 82 12.51 3.58 -6.72
N LYS A 83 13.57 2.87 -6.35
CA LYS A 83 14.19 1.84 -7.18
C LYS A 83 13.65 0.47 -6.82
N ILE A 84 12.88 -0.14 -7.73
CA ILE A 84 12.29 -1.48 -7.53
C ILE A 84 12.54 -2.39 -8.72
N ALA A 85 12.55 -3.70 -8.45
CA ALA A 85 12.50 -4.72 -9.49
C ALA A 85 11.03 -5.00 -9.86
N THR A 86 10.67 -4.83 -11.13
CA THR A 86 9.33 -5.12 -11.66
C THR A 86 9.43 -5.94 -12.94
N ARG A 87 8.36 -6.68 -13.27
CA ARG A 87 8.23 -7.38 -14.55
C ARG A 87 7.59 -6.50 -15.63
N ALA A 88 7.14 -5.29 -15.26
CA ALA A 88 6.64 -4.32 -16.22
C ALA A 88 7.77 -3.87 -17.16
N PRO A 89 7.53 -3.79 -18.48
CA PRO A 89 8.49 -3.22 -19.42
C PRO A 89 8.60 -1.70 -19.24
N ALA A 90 9.79 -1.14 -19.47
CA ALA A 90 9.95 0.30 -19.56
C ALA A 90 9.33 0.83 -20.86
N PRO A 91 8.86 2.10 -20.91
CA PRO A 91 8.36 2.72 -22.14
C PRO A 91 9.38 2.72 -23.30
N THR A 92 10.67 2.65 -22.98
CA THR A 92 11.78 2.63 -23.93
C THR A 92 12.21 1.21 -24.33
N ASP A 93 11.61 0.17 -23.74
CA ASP A 93 11.96 -1.21 -24.06
C ASP A 93 11.53 -1.58 -25.49
N ALA A 94 12.33 -2.45 -26.13
CA ALA A 94 12.00 -2.97 -27.44
C ALA A 94 10.73 -3.83 -27.41
N ASN A 95 10.04 -3.92 -28.55
CA ASN A 95 8.95 -4.87 -28.73
C ASN A 95 9.48 -6.30 -28.44
N HIS A 96 8.80 -7.04 -27.55
CA HIS A 96 9.14 -8.40 -27.13
C HIS A 96 10.32 -8.57 -26.15
N VAL A 97 10.45 -7.68 -25.16
CA VAL A 97 11.33 -7.96 -24.03
C VAL A 97 10.91 -9.23 -23.27
N PRO A 98 11.87 -10.08 -22.81
CA PRO A 98 11.56 -11.26 -22.02
C PRO A 98 10.76 -10.93 -20.75
N ASP A 99 9.87 -11.83 -20.33
CA ASP A 99 9.10 -11.69 -19.09
C ASP A 99 9.94 -12.09 -17.86
N VAL A 100 10.81 -11.17 -17.46
CA VAL A 100 11.71 -11.28 -16.30
C VAL A 100 11.73 -9.96 -15.52
N ALA A 101 11.95 -10.04 -14.21
CA ALA A 101 12.04 -8.84 -13.38
C ALA A 101 13.31 -8.03 -13.70
N ARG A 102 13.18 -6.71 -13.77
CA ARG A 102 14.26 -5.75 -14.03
C ARG A 102 14.16 -4.60 -13.04
N SER A 103 15.30 -4.07 -12.62
CA SER A 103 15.35 -2.92 -11.72
C SER A 103 15.22 -1.61 -12.49
N HIS A 104 14.25 -0.80 -12.08
CA HIS A 104 14.02 0.55 -12.60
C HIS A 104 14.01 1.55 -11.44
N ALA A 105 14.55 2.75 -11.67
CA ALA A 105 14.57 3.84 -10.69
C ALA A 105 13.50 4.88 -11.01
N GLY A 106 13.12 5.69 -10.02
CA GLY A 106 12.10 6.72 -10.18
C GLY A 106 10.68 6.18 -10.37
N ILE A 107 10.43 4.95 -9.90
CA ILE A 107 9.15 4.27 -10.06
C ILE A 107 8.21 4.65 -8.92
N THR A 108 6.97 4.99 -9.25
CA THR A 108 5.88 5.29 -8.31
C THR A 108 4.74 4.27 -8.40
N GLU A 109 5.02 3.07 -8.92
CA GLU A 109 4.09 1.95 -9.06
C GLU A 109 3.96 1.15 -7.74
N PRO A 110 2.93 0.28 -7.59
CA PRO A 110 2.82 -0.57 -6.42
C PRO A 110 4.06 -1.45 -6.25
N PHE A 111 4.63 -1.48 -5.05
CA PHE A 111 5.78 -2.33 -4.74
C PHE A 111 5.36 -3.73 -4.24
N MET A 112 4.10 -3.89 -3.82
CA MET A 112 3.57 -5.14 -3.28
C MET A 112 2.06 -5.24 -3.48
N LEU A 113 1.55 -6.46 -3.63
CA LEU A 113 0.14 -6.80 -3.71
C LEU A 113 -0.21 -7.80 -2.60
N THR A 114 -1.19 -7.47 -1.76
CA THR A 114 -1.79 -8.44 -0.83
C THR A 114 -3.08 -8.98 -1.44
N MET A 115 -3.22 -10.30 -1.50
CA MET A 115 -4.47 -10.97 -1.87
C MET A 115 -5.03 -11.72 -0.65
N ARG A 116 -6.28 -11.44 -0.28
CA ARG A 116 -7.01 -12.14 0.79
C ARG A 116 -8.20 -12.88 0.20
N GLN A 117 -8.37 -14.14 0.59
CA GLN A 117 -9.60 -14.87 0.33
C GLN A 117 -10.64 -14.44 1.37
N LEU A 118 -11.76 -13.88 0.94
CA LEU A 118 -12.86 -13.51 1.82
C LEU A 118 -13.75 -14.77 1.98
N GLY A 119 -13.75 -15.37 3.17
CA GLY A 119 -14.56 -16.55 3.43
C GLY A 119 -16.07 -16.30 3.25
N GLY A 120 -16.83 -17.33 2.89
CA GLY A 120 -18.29 -17.28 2.66
C GLY A 120 -18.73 -18.19 1.51
N SER A 121 -20.03 -18.20 1.20
CA SER A 121 -20.63 -19.01 0.12
C SER A 121 -20.23 -18.56 -1.30
N SER A 122 -19.63 -17.38 -1.42
CA SER A 122 -19.03 -16.85 -2.65
C SER A 122 -17.53 -16.69 -2.42
N ALA A 123 -16.71 -17.27 -3.31
CA ALA A 123 -15.25 -17.22 -3.24
C ALA A 123 -14.74 -15.83 -3.64
N ASN A 124 -15.09 -14.80 -2.86
CA ASN A 124 -14.69 -13.43 -3.17
C ASN A 124 -13.26 -13.17 -2.72
N ILE A 125 -12.53 -12.35 -3.47
CA ILE A 125 -11.16 -11.97 -3.11
C ILE A 125 -11.06 -10.48 -2.80
N LYS A 126 -10.09 -10.12 -1.97
CA LYS A 126 -9.66 -8.73 -1.78
C LYS A 126 -8.22 -8.57 -2.26
N LEU A 127 -8.00 -7.59 -3.11
CA LEU A 127 -6.69 -7.17 -3.61
C LEU A 127 -6.34 -5.84 -2.96
N ILE A 128 -5.13 -5.71 -2.43
CA ILE A 128 -4.62 -4.45 -1.85
C ILE A 128 -3.29 -4.12 -2.52
N TRP A 129 -3.28 -3.05 -3.30
CA TRP A 129 -2.08 -2.52 -3.94
C TRP A 129 -1.36 -1.56 -2.99
N TRP A 130 -0.10 -1.84 -2.68
CA TRP A 130 0.70 -1.07 -1.74
C TRP A 130 1.72 -0.19 -2.46
N PHE A 131 1.70 1.10 -2.12
CA PHE A 131 2.61 2.12 -2.62
C PHE A 131 3.53 2.64 -1.52
N ILE A 132 4.55 3.39 -1.91
CA ILE A 132 5.39 4.17 -0.99
C ILE A 132 5.05 5.64 -1.22
N ALA A 133 4.76 6.35 -0.14
CA ALA A 133 4.44 7.76 -0.17
C ALA A 133 5.31 8.54 0.82
N GLU A 134 5.54 9.82 0.53
CA GLU A 134 6.19 10.75 1.44
C GLU A 134 5.22 11.86 1.81
N VAL A 135 5.21 12.22 3.09
CA VAL A 135 4.39 13.34 3.60
C VAL A 135 4.92 14.67 3.10
N ASP A 136 4.04 15.55 2.62
CA ASP A 136 4.44 16.87 2.10
C ASP A 136 4.89 17.81 3.23
N SER A 137 4.26 17.69 4.39
CA SER A 137 4.63 18.39 5.63
C SER A 137 4.14 17.64 6.85
N ALA A 138 5.05 17.38 7.79
CA ALA A 138 4.73 16.76 9.07
C ALA A 138 4.02 17.70 10.06
N GLU A 139 3.95 19.01 9.76
CA GLU A 139 3.32 20.01 10.63
C GLU A 139 1.82 20.23 10.34
N PHE A 140 1.27 19.73 9.21
CA PHE A 140 -0.12 20.01 8.81
C PHE A 140 -1.12 18.91 9.18
N ARG A 141 -2.23 19.29 9.82
CA ARG A 141 -3.54 18.61 9.85
C ARG A 141 -4.62 19.69 9.92
N PRO A 142 -5.64 19.77 9.04
CA PRO A 142 -6.66 18.70 9.01
C PRO A 142 -7.37 18.46 7.65
N ALA A 143 -7.94 17.26 7.50
CA ALA A 143 -9.33 17.09 7.10
C ALA A 143 -9.84 15.81 7.77
N ASN A 144 -10.87 15.95 8.62
CA ASN A 144 -11.67 14.90 9.26
C ASN A 144 -11.05 13.50 9.15
N SER A 145 -10.03 13.21 9.96
CA SER A 145 -9.67 11.81 10.21
C SER A 145 -10.97 11.13 10.56
N GLU A 146 -11.33 10.03 9.89
CA GLU A 146 -12.49 9.26 10.33
C GLU A 146 -12.39 9.11 11.85
N ASP A 147 -13.44 9.51 12.59
CA ASP A 147 -13.41 9.68 14.07
C ASP A 147 -12.90 8.41 14.82
N GLN A 148 -12.78 7.30 14.10
CA GLN A 148 -12.28 6.01 14.54
C GLN A 148 -10.74 5.85 14.55
N PHE A 149 -9.96 6.63 13.80
CA PHE A 149 -8.51 6.46 13.68
C PHE A 149 -7.70 7.64 14.21
N THR A 150 -6.61 7.34 14.92
CA THR A 150 -5.56 8.32 15.26
C THR A 150 -4.27 7.96 14.54
N SER A 151 -3.60 8.93 13.92
CA SER A 151 -2.37 8.68 13.17
C SER A 151 -1.13 9.02 14.00
N HIS A 152 -0.10 8.20 13.95
CA HIS A 152 1.14 8.40 14.70
C HIS A 152 2.35 8.16 13.81
N PHE A 153 3.23 9.16 13.69
CA PHE A 153 4.57 8.97 13.14
C PHE A 153 5.47 8.39 14.22
N MET A 154 6.21 7.34 13.88
CA MET A 154 7.18 6.70 14.77
C MET A 154 8.37 6.15 13.97
N ASP A 155 9.40 5.71 14.69
CA ASP A 155 10.57 5.07 14.08
C ASP A 155 10.16 3.80 13.30
N CYS A 156 10.92 3.48 12.25
CA CYS A 156 10.63 2.34 11.37
C CYS A 156 10.66 0.99 12.11
N GLU A 157 11.63 0.78 13.01
CA GLU A 157 11.74 -0.47 13.78
C GLU A 157 10.60 -0.58 14.79
N GLU A 158 10.29 0.53 15.48
CA GLU A 158 9.15 0.61 16.40
C GLU A 158 7.83 0.30 15.67
N ALA A 159 7.61 0.90 14.50
CA ALA A 159 6.39 0.70 13.72
C ALA A 159 6.18 -0.77 13.33
N VAL A 160 7.23 -1.47 12.91
CA VAL A 160 7.18 -2.90 12.59
C VAL A 160 6.77 -3.72 13.81
N GLN A 161 7.26 -3.38 14.99
CA GLN A 161 6.89 -4.08 16.22
C GLN A 161 5.46 -3.75 16.67
N ARG A 162 4.99 -2.51 16.40
CA ARG A 162 3.69 -2.00 16.83
C ARG A 162 2.52 -2.55 16.03
N LEU A 163 2.69 -2.74 14.71
CA LEU A 163 1.65 -3.25 13.81
C LEU A 163 1.01 -4.54 14.35
N THR A 164 -0.31 -4.61 14.35
CA THR A 164 -1.05 -5.73 14.96
C THR A 164 -0.96 -7.01 14.13
N PHE A 165 -1.02 -6.89 12.80
CA PHE A 165 -1.07 -8.04 11.89
C PHE A 165 0.30 -8.33 11.28
N LYS A 166 0.69 -9.60 11.26
CA LYS A 166 1.98 -10.04 10.69
C LYS A 166 2.12 -9.64 9.22
N ASP A 167 1.09 -9.87 8.40
CA ASP A 167 1.14 -9.55 6.97
C ASP A 167 1.41 -8.05 6.72
N ASP A 168 0.87 -7.18 7.57
CA ASP A 168 1.11 -5.73 7.48
C ASP A 168 2.57 -5.39 7.88
N ARG A 169 3.16 -6.14 8.82
CA ARG A 169 4.60 -6.01 9.16
C ARG A 169 5.48 -6.38 7.97
N ASP A 170 5.15 -7.45 7.26
CA ASP A 170 5.90 -7.90 6.09
C ASP A 170 5.85 -6.85 4.97
N VAL A 171 4.69 -6.20 4.77
CA VAL A 171 4.53 -5.07 3.83
C VAL A 171 5.43 -3.89 4.24
N LEU A 172 5.39 -3.50 5.52
CA LEU A 172 6.19 -2.38 6.02
C LEU A 172 7.70 -2.65 5.93
N GLN A 173 8.16 -3.83 6.36
CA GLN A 173 9.57 -4.23 6.26
C GLN A 173 10.09 -4.18 4.82
N ARG A 174 9.26 -4.63 3.87
CA ARG A 174 9.59 -4.55 2.45
C ARG A 174 9.71 -3.11 1.97
N ALA A 175 8.80 -2.23 2.37
CA ALA A 175 8.88 -0.82 2.02
C ALA A 175 10.13 -0.14 2.59
N ILE A 176 10.46 -0.38 3.86
CA ILE A 176 11.68 0.13 4.51
C ILE A 176 12.92 -0.28 3.71
N SER A 177 13.04 -1.57 3.38
CA SER A 177 14.17 -2.08 2.61
C SER A 177 14.31 -1.40 1.22
N ILE A 178 13.19 -1.06 0.58
CA ILE A 178 13.19 -0.36 -0.72
C ILE A 178 13.65 1.09 -0.56
N VAL A 179 13.13 1.81 0.45
CA VAL A 179 13.48 3.21 0.73
C VAL A 179 14.93 3.35 1.23
N GLU A 180 15.51 2.31 1.84
CA GLU A 180 16.92 2.29 2.23
C GLU A 180 17.86 2.01 1.05
N ALA A 181 17.39 1.30 0.03
CA ALA A 181 18.17 0.94 -1.15
C ALA A 181 18.01 1.91 -2.34
N SER A 182 17.11 2.89 -2.23
CA SER A 182 16.85 3.93 -3.24
C SER A 182 17.71 5.15 -2.98
#